data_AF-A0A7J2LX04-F1
#
_entry.id   AF-A0A7J2LX04-F1
#
_cell.length_a   1.000
_cell.length_b   1.000
_cell.length_c   1.000
_cell.angle_alpha   90.00
_cell.angle_beta   90.00
_cell.angle_gamma   90.00
#
_symmetry.space_group_name_H-M   'P 1'
#
loop_
_entity.id
_entity.type
_entity.pdbx_description
1 polymer ?
#
loop_
_entity_poly.entity_id
_entity_poly.type
_entity_poly.pdbx_seq_one_letter_code
_entity_poly.pdbx_strand_id
1 'polypeptide(L)'
;MPLKDTLFWLKFFALSAAGLIAGLFSMSAVEGLTLFFFTDVLVGVAFLTWKKEAISSLGLYKAFREFFMTSFLAFLLMWTLALNFTSGGVALYLASPTPGVQELRPVVPKEGFPYNSILVVEVTEDGITAALGTCAPIDEGTVALPNVSASASEAGIILTLEGTIAEGGVLDRGWIKVEFTNDTIKVSLAGGGSTTIPVGGSASISLDGYEVQLTSSETPRGASIKVVLGPLPLADEDYVGTGLGAVISHTRIVDGKFCVFSPNVHQFKRTVRVGDAYVVMRD
;
A
#
# COMPACT_ATOMS: atom_id res chain seq x y z
N MET A 1 -30.06 -38.90 15.36
CA MET A 1 -30.08 -37.73 14.46
C MET A 1 -30.25 -38.24 13.04
N PRO A 2 -31.08 -37.60 12.19
CA PRO A 2 -31.23 -37.98 10.79
C PRO A 2 -29.87 -37.97 10.05
N LEU A 3 -29.65 -38.89 9.11
CA LEU A 3 -28.39 -39.00 8.34
C LEU A 3 -28.06 -37.69 7.61
N LYS A 4 -29.08 -37.00 7.10
CA LYS A 4 -28.97 -35.72 6.40
C LYS A 4 -28.51 -34.59 7.32
N ASP A 5 -29.06 -34.51 8.54
CA ASP A 5 -28.66 -33.49 9.53
C ASP A 5 -27.24 -33.73 10.03
N THR A 6 -26.85 -35.01 10.17
CA THR A 6 -25.49 -35.39 10.56
C THR A 6 -24.48 -34.95 9.50
N LEU A 7 -24.79 -35.18 8.21
CA LEU A 7 -23.96 -34.73 7.09
C LEU A 7 -23.87 -33.21 7.03
N PHE A 8 -24.98 -32.50 7.22
CA PHE A 8 -25.02 -31.04 7.25
C PHE A 8 -24.07 -30.46 8.29
N TRP A 9 -24.21 -30.88 9.56
CA TRP A 9 -23.38 -30.35 10.64
C TRP A 9 -21.91 -30.71 10.46
N LEU A 10 -21.61 -31.92 9.98
CA LEU A 10 -20.23 -32.34 9.73
C LEU A 10 -19.56 -31.47 8.65
N LYS A 11 -20.24 -31.24 7.52
CA LYS A 11 -19.74 -30.34 6.46
C LYS A 11 -19.62 -28.90 6.96
N PHE A 12 -20.64 -28.40 7.65
CA PHE A 12 -20.66 -27.04 8.16
C PHE A 12 -19.49 -26.77 9.11
N PHE A 13 -19.25 -27.63 10.09
CA PHE A 13 -18.15 -27.45 11.05
C PHE A 13 -16.78 -27.63 10.41
N ALA A 14 -16.59 -28.68 9.59
CA ALA A 14 -15.30 -28.94 8.97
C ALA A 14 -14.91 -27.82 7.99
N LEU A 15 -15.85 -27.33 7.18
CA LEU A 15 -15.59 -26.27 6.22
C LEU A 15 -15.49 -24.89 6.88
N SER A 16 -16.21 -24.65 7.98
CA SER A 16 -16.00 -23.45 8.81
C SER A 16 -14.60 -23.44 9.43
N ALA A 17 -14.13 -24.58 9.94
CA ALA A 17 -12.78 -24.72 10.49
C ALA A 17 -11.70 -24.55 9.40
N ALA A 18 -11.92 -25.12 8.20
CA ALA A 18 -11.03 -24.90 7.06
C ALA A 18 -10.99 -23.43 6.63
N GLY A 19 -12.12 -22.72 6.66
CA GLY A 19 -12.18 -21.28 6.39
C GLY A 19 -11.37 -20.48 7.40
N LEU A 20 -11.53 -20.80 8.69
CA LEU A 20 -10.73 -20.18 9.75
C LEU A 20 -9.23 -20.43 9.55
N ILE A 21 -8.82 -21.67 9.23
CA ILE A 21 -7.41 -21.99 8.91
C ILE A 21 -6.93 -21.17 7.70
N ALA A 22 -7.71 -21.13 6.61
CA ALA A 22 -7.34 -20.36 5.42
C ALA A 22 -7.10 -18.88 5.73
N GLY A 23 -7.90 -18.29 6.61
CA GLY A 23 -7.70 -16.91 7.03
C GLY A 23 -6.55 -16.71 8.00
N LEU A 24 -6.36 -17.65 8.94
CA LEU A 24 -5.25 -17.57 9.88
C LEU A 24 -3.88 -17.57 9.18
N PHE A 25 -3.76 -18.32 8.08
CA PHE A 25 -2.54 -18.40 7.28
C PHE A 25 -2.50 -17.41 6.09
N SER A 26 -3.44 -16.47 6.00
CA SER A 26 -3.51 -15.48 4.93
C SER A 26 -3.42 -16.09 3.51
N MET A 27 -4.08 -17.23 3.30
CA MET A 27 -4.04 -17.95 2.03
C MET A 27 -4.59 -17.09 0.89
N SER A 28 -4.01 -17.25 -0.30
CA SER A 28 -4.53 -16.64 -1.53
C SER A 28 -5.87 -17.27 -1.95
N ALA A 29 -6.57 -16.61 -2.87
CA ALA A 29 -7.86 -17.10 -3.38
C ALA A 29 -7.77 -18.55 -3.92
N VAL A 30 -6.69 -18.87 -4.64
CA VAL A 30 -6.48 -20.20 -5.23
C VAL A 30 -6.23 -21.24 -4.15
N GLU A 31 -5.38 -20.93 -3.17
CA GLU A 31 -5.03 -21.84 -2.08
C GLU A 31 -6.24 -22.15 -1.18
N GLY A 32 -6.99 -21.13 -0.78
CA GLY A 32 -8.16 -21.35 0.08
C GLY A 32 -9.32 -22.05 -0.65
N LEU A 33 -9.55 -21.77 -1.94
CA LEU A 33 -10.51 -22.56 -2.72
C LEU A 33 -10.07 -24.03 -2.85
N THR A 34 -8.77 -24.28 -3.03
CA THR A 34 -8.22 -25.65 -3.06
C THR A 34 -8.44 -26.36 -1.73
N LEU A 35 -8.19 -25.69 -0.60
CA LEU A 35 -8.45 -26.22 0.74
C LEU A 35 -9.94 -26.54 0.95
N PHE A 36 -10.83 -25.68 0.46
CA PHE A 36 -12.28 -25.90 0.53
C PHE A 36 -12.68 -27.19 -0.20
N PHE A 37 -12.31 -27.34 -1.48
CA PHE A 37 -12.65 -28.52 -2.26
C PHE A 37 -12.06 -29.80 -1.66
N PHE A 38 -10.80 -29.75 -1.22
CA PHE A 38 -10.15 -30.89 -0.58
C PHE A 38 -10.90 -31.31 0.69
N THR A 39 -11.26 -30.35 1.53
CA THR A 39 -11.96 -30.61 2.79
C THR A 39 -13.38 -31.15 2.55
N ASP A 40 -14.13 -30.62 1.58
CA ASP A 40 -15.48 -31.13 1.25
C ASP A 40 -15.43 -32.59 0.76
N VAL A 41 -14.45 -32.91 -0.09
CA VAL A 41 -14.24 -34.29 -0.57
C VAL A 41 -13.87 -35.21 0.60
N LEU A 42 -12.93 -34.80 1.46
CA LEU A 42 -12.46 -35.59 2.59
C LEU A 42 -13.60 -35.86 3.58
N VAL A 43 -14.41 -34.85 3.90
CA VAL A 43 -15.57 -34.99 4.78
C VAL A 43 -16.62 -35.91 4.17
N GLY A 44 -16.89 -35.79 2.86
CA GLY A 44 -17.81 -36.68 2.16
C GLY A 44 -17.35 -38.14 2.20
N VAL A 45 -16.08 -38.41 1.94
CA VAL A 45 -15.49 -39.76 2.01
C VAL A 45 -15.51 -40.30 3.44
N ALA A 46 -15.14 -39.49 4.43
CA ALA A 46 -15.16 -39.86 5.85
C ALA A 46 -16.59 -40.20 6.32
N PHE A 47 -17.58 -39.43 5.89
CA PHE A 47 -18.99 -39.69 6.22
C PHE A 47 -19.48 -41.01 5.62
N LEU A 48 -19.19 -41.29 4.34
CA LEU A 48 -19.63 -42.53 3.68
C LEU A 48 -18.93 -43.77 4.24
N THR A 49 -17.68 -43.65 4.68
CA THR A 49 -16.95 -44.74 5.33
C THR A 49 -17.46 -45.00 6.75
N TRP A 50 -17.81 -43.94 7.50
CA TRP A 50 -18.35 -44.05 8.85
C TRP A 50 -19.81 -44.54 8.87
N LYS A 51 -20.64 -44.07 7.94
CA LYS A 51 -22.05 -44.43 7.79
C LYS A 51 -22.25 -45.17 6.47
N LYS A 52 -21.90 -46.45 6.44
CA LYS A 52 -22.05 -47.29 5.23
C LYS A 52 -23.48 -47.32 4.68
N GLU A 53 -24.48 -47.21 5.55
CA GLU A 53 -25.92 -47.09 5.20
C GLU A 53 -26.28 -45.78 4.49
N ALA A 54 -25.40 -44.77 4.52
CA ALA A 54 -25.60 -43.52 3.78
C ALA A 54 -25.49 -43.73 2.26
N ILE A 55 -24.69 -44.71 1.82
CA ILE A 55 -24.53 -45.01 0.38
C ILE A 55 -25.85 -45.52 -0.20
N SER A 56 -26.56 -46.39 0.52
CA SER A 56 -27.83 -46.96 0.07
C SER A 56 -29.02 -46.02 0.25
N SER A 57 -28.97 -45.09 1.21
CA SER A 57 -30.10 -44.20 1.56
C SER A 57 -30.03 -42.80 0.94
N LEU A 58 -28.86 -42.16 0.90
CA LEU A 58 -28.67 -40.82 0.35
C LEU A 58 -28.11 -40.86 -1.08
N GLY A 59 -27.25 -41.84 -1.37
CA GLY A 59 -26.56 -41.95 -2.65
C GLY A 59 -25.36 -41.01 -2.76
N LEU A 60 -24.35 -41.43 -3.51
CA LEU A 60 -23.04 -40.76 -3.59
C LEU A 60 -23.16 -39.30 -4.06
N TYR A 61 -23.96 -39.07 -5.11
CA TYR A 61 -24.14 -37.74 -5.69
C TYR A 61 -24.78 -36.74 -4.71
N LYS A 62 -25.78 -37.18 -3.92
CA LYS A 62 -26.41 -36.29 -2.94
C LYS A 62 -25.47 -35.97 -1.77
N ALA A 63 -24.63 -36.92 -1.35
CA ALA A 63 -23.68 -36.69 -0.26
C ALA A 63 -22.68 -35.55 -0.57
N PHE A 64 -22.24 -35.42 -1.83
CA PHE A 64 -21.35 -34.35 -2.26
C PHE A 64 -22.10 -33.06 -2.62
N ARG A 65 -23.25 -33.14 -3.31
CA ARG A 65 -24.00 -31.97 -3.76
C ARG A 65 -24.79 -31.26 -2.66
N GLU A 66 -25.37 -31.99 -1.72
CA GLU A 66 -26.19 -31.38 -0.67
C GLU A 66 -25.31 -30.48 0.23
N PHE A 67 -25.86 -29.31 0.56
CA PHE A 67 -25.27 -28.33 1.47
C PHE A 67 -23.92 -27.74 1.05
N PHE A 68 -23.49 -28.01 -0.19
CA PHE A 68 -22.26 -27.46 -0.77
C PHE A 68 -22.24 -25.94 -0.69
N MET A 69 -23.28 -25.26 -1.20
CA MET A 69 -23.33 -23.79 -1.23
C MET A 69 -23.42 -23.17 0.16
N THR A 70 -24.19 -23.77 1.08
CA THR A 70 -24.30 -23.26 2.45
C THR A 70 -22.97 -23.37 3.20
N SER A 71 -22.27 -24.50 3.02
CA SER A 71 -20.97 -24.72 3.66
C SER A 71 -19.87 -23.89 3.01
N PHE A 72 -19.98 -23.61 1.70
CA PHE A 72 -19.12 -22.66 0.99
C PHE A 72 -19.28 -21.24 1.53
N LEU A 73 -20.52 -20.80 1.75
CA LEU A 73 -20.77 -19.49 2.36
C LEU A 73 -20.19 -19.41 3.79
N ALA A 74 -20.37 -20.46 4.59
CA ALA A 74 -19.80 -20.54 5.94
C ALA A 74 -18.26 -20.50 5.91
N PHE A 75 -17.63 -21.23 4.98
CA PHE A 75 -16.19 -21.19 4.74
C PHE A 75 -15.73 -19.76 4.40
N LEU A 76 -16.38 -19.08 3.46
CA LEU A 76 -16.03 -17.70 3.09
C LEU A 76 -16.21 -16.72 4.24
N LEU A 77 -17.27 -16.85 5.04
CA LEU A 77 -17.50 -16.01 6.21
C LEU A 77 -16.40 -16.20 7.26
N MET A 78 -16.03 -17.45 7.57
CA MET A 78 -14.96 -17.74 8.52
C MET A 78 -13.59 -17.32 8.00
N TRP A 79 -13.35 -17.47 6.70
CA TRP A 79 -12.11 -17.05 6.05
C TRP A 79 -11.96 -15.53 6.09
N THR A 80 -12.97 -14.78 5.67
CA THR A 80 -12.94 -13.32 5.71
C THR A 80 -12.87 -12.78 7.15
N LEU A 81 -13.55 -13.41 8.10
CA LEU A 81 -13.45 -13.07 9.52
C LEU A 81 -12.02 -13.29 10.04
N ALA A 82 -11.44 -14.45 9.78
CA ALA A 82 -10.09 -14.77 10.23
C ALA A 82 -9.04 -13.88 9.57
N LEU A 83 -9.16 -13.59 8.26
CA LEU A 83 -8.31 -12.62 7.57
C LEU A 83 -8.37 -11.25 8.24
N ASN A 84 -9.55 -10.76 8.64
CA ASN A 84 -9.63 -9.48 9.35
C ASN A 84 -8.88 -9.49 10.69
N PHE A 85 -8.84 -10.63 11.38
CA PHE A 85 -8.09 -10.78 12.63
C PHE A 85 -6.58 -10.94 12.43
N THR A 86 -6.12 -11.69 11.40
CA THR A 86 -4.69 -12.02 11.21
C THR A 86 -3.95 -11.11 10.26
N SER A 87 -4.61 -10.59 9.22
CA SER A 87 -4.02 -9.61 8.30
C SER A 87 -3.95 -8.19 8.89
N GLY A 88 -4.24 -8.05 10.18
CA GLY A 88 -4.15 -6.80 10.92
C GLY A 88 -5.16 -5.77 10.43
N GLY A 89 -6.41 -6.21 10.18
CA GLY A 89 -7.52 -5.35 9.78
C GLY A 89 -7.22 -4.33 8.67
N VAL A 90 -8.17 -3.43 8.50
CA VAL A 90 -7.97 -2.19 7.77
C VAL A 90 -7.20 -1.24 8.69
N ALA A 91 -6.01 -0.77 8.29
CA ALA A 91 -5.26 0.16 9.12
C ALA A 91 -6.00 1.49 9.18
N LEU A 92 -6.45 1.89 10.37
CA LEU A 92 -7.19 3.13 10.59
C LEU A 92 -6.27 4.15 11.26
N TYR A 93 -6.21 5.34 10.69
CA TYR A 93 -5.48 6.49 11.23
C TYR A 93 -6.48 7.60 11.56
N LEU A 94 -6.33 8.20 12.74
CA LEU A 94 -7.15 9.32 13.17
C LEU A 94 -6.39 10.63 13.00
N ALA A 95 -7.09 11.65 12.52
CA ALA A 95 -6.61 13.02 12.39
C ALA A 95 -7.67 14.00 12.89
N SER A 96 -7.24 15.13 13.47
CA SER A 96 -8.14 16.24 13.76
C SER A 96 -8.39 17.04 12.48
N PRO A 97 -9.62 17.49 12.20
CA PRO A 97 -9.92 18.36 11.06
C PRO A 97 -9.45 19.81 11.29
N THR A 98 -8.58 20.08 12.25
CA THR A 98 -8.08 21.44 12.51
C THR A 98 -7.02 21.83 11.47
N PRO A 99 -7.12 23.01 10.81
CA PRO A 99 -6.10 23.49 9.89
C PRO A 99 -4.69 23.46 10.47
N GLY A 100 -3.71 23.09 9.64
CA GLY A 100 -2.31 22.94 10.02
C GLY A 100 -1.82 21.50 10.02
N VAL A 101 -0.59 21.31 10.49
CA VAL A 101 0.04 19.98 10.57
C VAL A 101 -0.46 19.24 11.79
N GLN A 102 -0.96 18.03 11.58
CA GLN A 102 -1.46 17.13 12.61
C GLN A 102 -0.70 15.80 12.54
N GLU A 103 -0.43 15.22 13.70
CA GLU A 103 0.13 13.88 13.79
C GLU A 103 -0.95 12.82 13.50
N LEU A 104 -0.63 11.85 12.65
CA LEU A 104 -1.52 10.73 12.37
C LEU A 104 -1.43 9.71 13.49
N ARG A 105 -2.56 9.48 14.17
CA ARG A 105 -2.63 8.54 15.29
C ARG A 105 -3.11 7.18 14.80
N PRO A 106 -2.29 6.12 14.83
CA PRO A 106 -2.73 4.79 14.44
C PRO A 106 -3.74 4.25 15.47
N VAL A 107 -4.85 3.69 14.99
CA VAL A 107 -5.83 2.96 15.83
C VAL A 107 -5.32 1.55 16.12
N VAL A 108 -4.60 0.94 15.18
CA VAL A 108 -3.90 -0.34 15.32
C VAL A 108 -2.54 -0.20 14.64
N PRO A 109 -1.43 -0.61 15.28
CA PRO A 109 -0.13 -0.57 14.64
C PRO A 109 -0.11 -1.57 13.49
N LYS A 110 0.01 -1.07 12.26
CA LYS A 110 0.33 -1.86 11.08
C LYS A 110 1.61 -1.33 10.49
N GLU A 111 2.58 -2.21 10.29
CA GLU A 111 3.80 -1.86 9.58
C GLU A 111 3.50 -1.49 8.13
N GLY A 112 4.22 -0.50 7.59
CA GLY A 112 4.21 -0.18 6.16
C GLY A 112 3.33 1.00 5.71
N PHE A 113 2.68 1.73 6.62
CA PHE A 113 2.09 3.02 6.25
C PHE A 113 3.18 4.11 6.23
N PRO A 114 3.42 4.77 5.09
CA PRO A 114 4.59 5.64 4.92
C PRO A 114 4.42 7.04 5.53
N TYR A 115 3.23 7.37 6.05
CA TYR A 115 2.88 8.70 6.52
C TYR A 115 2.72 8.74 8.04
N ASN A 116 3.33 9.73 8.69
CA ASN A 116 3.15 9.99 10.14
C ASN A 116 2.40 11.30 10.43
N SER A 117 2.11 12.10 9.41
CA SER A 117 1.48 13.41 9.55
C SER A 117 0.51 13.71 8.43
N ILE A 118 -0.37 14.67 8.68
CA ILE A 118 -1.34 15.18 7.72
C ILE A 118 -1.38 16.71 7.83
N LEU A 119 -1.33 17.40 6.70
CA LEU A 119 -1.55 18.83 6.61
C LEU A 119 -3.00 19.06 6.21
N VAL A 120 -3.80 19.57 7.14
CA VAL A 120 -5.15 20.06 6.82
C VAL A 120 -5.01 21.47 6.24
N VAL A 121 -5.30 21.60 4.95
CA VAL A 121 -5.17 22.84 4.19
C VAL A 121 -6.40 23.71 4.40
N GLU A 122 -7.58 23.14 4.19
CA GLU A 122 -8.85 23.85 4.25
C GLU A 122 -9.96 22.96 4.80
N VAL A 123 -10.89 23.57 5.54
CA VAL A 123 -12.11 22.93 6.04
C VAL A 123 -13.29 23.74 5.55
N THR A 124 -14.12 23.13 4.72
CA THR A 124 -15.33 23.72 4.14
C THR A 124 -16.56 22.91 4.54
N GLU A 125 -17.76 23.42 4.27
CA GLU A 125 -19.00 22.65 4.46
C GLU A 125 -19.05 21.39 3.57
N ASP A 126 -18.38 21.42 2.42
CA ASP A 126 -18.36 20.32 1.44
C ASP A 126 -17.31 19.25 1.75
N GLY A 127 -16.35 19.55 2.63
CA GLY A 127 -15.31 18.63 3.07
C GLY A 127 -14.01 19.30 3.51
N ILE A 128 -13.01 18.48 3.80
CA ILE A 128 -11.69 18.86 4.31
C ILE A 128 -10.65 18.56 3.23
N THR A 129 -9.88 19.55 2.81
CA THR A 129 -8.77 19.39 1.88
C THR A 129 -7.50 19.16 2.69
N ALA A 130 -6.83 18.02 2.49
CA ALA A 130 -5.62 17.69 3.25
C ALA A 130 -4.60 16.88 2.44
N ALA A 131 -3.33 17.03 2.79
CA ALA A 131 -2.19 16.31 2.20
C ALA A 131 -1.54 15.40 3.23
N LEU A 132 -1.18 14.17 2.82
CA LEU A 132 -0.49 13.22 3.70
C LEU A 132 1.01 13.41 3.60
N GLY A 133 1.71 13.34 4.72
CA GLY A 133 3.14 13.60 4.75
C GLY A 133 3.83 12.94 5.92
N THR A 134 5.11 13.25 6.02
CA THR A 134 5.96 12.72 7.08
C THR A 134 6.85 13.83 7.60
N CYS A 135 6.93 13.93 8.93
CA CYS A 135 7.78 14.88 9.64
C CYS A 135 8.97 14.16 10.28
N ALA A 136 10.13 14.78 10.26
CA ALA A 136 11.33 14.32 10.96
C ALA A 136 12.13 15.50 11.55
N PRO A 137 12.97 15.28 12.57
CA PRO A 137 13.85 16.32 13.12
C PRO A 137 14.79 16.89 12.05
N ILE A 138 15.10 18.19 12.11
CA ILE A 138 15.94 18.84 11.09
C ILE A 138 17.38 18.31 11.07
N ASP A 139 17.97 18.02 12.24
CA ASP A 139 19.41 17.76 12.34
C ASP A 139 19.84 16.32 11.97
N GLU A 140 18.94 15.35 12.12
CA GLU A 140 19.26 13.92 11.92
C GLU A 140 18.10 13.13 11.26
N GLY A 141 16.98 13.79 10.97
CA GLY A 141 15.79 13.14 10.46
C GLY A 141 15.86 12.88 8.96
N THR A 142 15.46 11.67 8.56
CA THR A 142 15.11 11.37 7.17
C THR A 142 13.63 11.04 7.10
N VAL A 143 12.95 11.66 6.14
CA VAL A 143 11.56 11.40 5.78
C VAL A 143 11.55 10.43 4.60
N ALA A 144 10.71 9.40 4.66
CA ALA A 144 10.44 8.50 3.54
C ALA A 144 9.01 8.69 3.06
N LEU A 145 8.83 9.06 1.79
CA LEU A 145 7.55 9.07 1.08
C LEU A 145 7.59 7.97 0.00
N PRO A 146 6.44 7.55 -0.55
CA PRO A 146 6.40 6.51 -1.58
C PRO A 146 7.23 6.80 -2.84
N ASN A 147 7.39 8.08 -3.17
CA ASN A 147 8.00 8.55 -4.41
C ASN A 147 9.40 9.17 -4.23
N VAL A 148 9.76 9.60 -3.02
CA VAL A 148 11.06 10.21 -2.68
C VAL A 148 11.37 10.02 -1.19
N SER A 149 12.64 10.02 -0.82
CA SER A 149 13.08 10.34 0.55
C SER A 149 13.48 11.81 0.64
N ALA A 150 13.45 12.37 1.84
CA ALA A 150 13.86 13.74 2.10
C ALA A 150 14.72 13.82 3.36
N SER A 151 15.75 14.65 3.33
CA SER A 151 16.59 14.99 4.48
C SER A 151 16.75 16.49 4.55
N ALA A 152 16.79 17.06 5.76
CA ALA A 152 17.08 18.48 5.95
C ALA A 152 18.53 18.69 6.39
N SER A 153 19.03 19.89 6.10
CA SER A 153 20.31 20.40 6.57
C SER A 153 20.21 21.93 6.68
N GLU A 154 21.24 22.59 7.21
CA GLU A 154 21.32 24.07 7.21
C GLU A 154 21.24 24.66 5.78
N ALA A 155 21.64 23.90 4.76
CA ALA A 155 21.57 24.33 3.36
C ALA A 155 20.15 24.24 2.77
N GLY A 156 19.23 23.53 3.42
CA GLY A 156 17.86 23.29 2.94
C GLY A 156 17.46 21.81 2.95
N ILE A 157 16.30 21.54 2.34
CA ILE A 157 15.74 20.19 2.21
C ILE A 157 16.21 19.58 0.90
N ILE A 158 16.76 18.37 0.96
CA ILE A 158 17.21 17.60 -0.19
C ILE A 158 16.25 16.43 -0.38
N LEU A 159 15.69 16.31 -1.59
CA LEU A 159 14.87 15.17 -1.99
C LEU A 159 15.73 14.17 -2.77
N THR A 160 15.62 12.89 -2.43
CA THR A 160 16.37 11.81 -3.07
C THR A 160 15.42 10.73 -3.58
N LEU A 161 15.67 10.23 -4.79
CA LEU A 161 15.05 9.04 -5.34
C LEU A 161 16.15 8.08 -5.77
N GLU A 162 16.04 6.83 -5.34
CA GLU A 162 16.93 5.76 -5.76
C GLU A 162 16.10 4.60 -6.34
N GLY A 163 16.64 3.97 -7.39
CA GLY A 163 15.99 2.85 -8.05
C GLY A 163 16.94 2.06 -8.93
N THR A 164 16.61 0.79 -9.16
CA THR A 164 17.35 -0.07 -10.09
C THR A 164 16.46 -0.41 -11.27
N ILE A 165 17.02 -0.28 -12.47
CA ILE A 165 16.36 -0.52 -13.77
C ILE A 165 17.14 -1.59 -14.53
N ALA A 166 16.43 -2.60 -15.05
CA ALA A 166 17.01 -3.57 -15.97
C ALA A 166 17.07 -2.99 -17.39
N GLU A 167 17.93 -3.54 -18.25
CA GLU A 167 18.02 -3.17 -19.66
C GLU A 167 16.67 -3.33 -20.37
N GLY A 168 16.25 -2.31 -21.13
CA GLY A 168 14.90 -2.21 -21.72
C GLY A 168 13.79 -1.86 -20.72
N GLY A 169 14.12 -1.65 -19.45
CA GLY A 169 13.20 -1.32 -18.38
C GLY A 169 12.86 0.17 -18.29
N VAL A 170 11.76 0.45 -17.58
CA VAL A 170 11.28 1.81 -17.31
C VAL A 170 10.98 1.95 -15.82
N LEU A 171 11.52 3.02 -15.21
CA LEU A 171 11.16 3.49 -13.89
C LEU A 171 10.28 4.73 -14.04
N ASP A 172 9.04 4.66 -13.56
CA ASP A 172 8.11 5.79 -13.54
C ASP A 172 7.69 6.09 -12.10
N ARG A 173 7.79 7.36 -11.71
CA ARG A 173 7.40 7.89 -10.39
C ARG A 173 6.46 9.08 -10.50
N GLY A 174 5.85 9.31 -11.66
CA GLY A 174 4.92 10.40 -11.94
C GLY A 174 5.61 11.73 -12.25
N TRP A 175 6.59 12.15 -11.45
CA TRP A 175 7.36 13.37 -11.68
C TRP A 175 8.64 13.15 -12.51
N ILE A 176 9.13 11.91 -12.53
CA ILE A 176 10.32 11.48 -13.27
C ILE A 176 10.06 10.13 -13.92
N LYS A 177 10.49 10.05 -15.18
CA LYS A 177 10.51 8.84 -15.97
C LYS A 177 11.95 8.55 -16.39
N VAL A 178 12.41 7.33 -16.12
CA VAL A 178 13.75 6.88 -16.49
C VAL A 178 13.66 5.61 -17.34
N GLU A 179 14.30 5.64 -18.50
CA GLU A 179 14.29 4.56 -19.48
C GLU A 179 15.73 4.08 -19.72
N PHE A 180 15.95 2.77 -19.68
CA PHE A 180 17.27 2.18 -19.91
C PHE A 180 17.33 1.47 -21.25
N THR A 181 18.21 1.88 -22.16
CA THR A 181 18.41 1.20 -23.44
C THR A 181 19.81 1.45 -23.99
N ASN A 182 20.47 0.40 -24.48
CA ASN A 182 21.79 0.44 -25.12
C ASN A 182 22.83 1.19 -24.26
N ASP A 183 23.02 0.77 -23.00
CA ASP A 183 23.97 1.37 -22.05
C ASP A 183 23.74 2.87 -21.78
N THR A 184 22.54 3.34 -22.10
CA THR A 184 22.15 4.74 -22.04
C THR A 184 20.87 4.89 -21.25
N ILE A 185 20.87 5.84 -20.32
CA ILE A 185 19.75 6.14 -19.45
C ILE A 185 19.15 7.48 -19.87
N LYS A 186 17.92 7.44 -20.36
CA LYS A 186 17.14 8.64 -20.69
C LYS A 186 16.27 9.01 -19.49
N VAL A 187 16.38 10.26 -19.05
CA VAL A 187 15.61 10.81 -17.94
C VAL A 187 14.71 11.92 -18.45
N SER A 188 13.44 11.90 -18.07
CA SER A 188 12.45 12.94 -18.39
C SER A 188 11.68 13.34 -17.14
N LEU A 189 11.53 14.64 -16.92
CA LEU A 189 10.77 15.22 -15.82
C LEU A 189 9.39 15.68 -16.29
N ALA A 190 8.40 15.64 -15.41
CA ALA A 190 7.05 16.11 -15.70
C ALA A 190 7.00 17.61 -16.08
N GLY A 191 7.97 18.41 -15.63
CA GLY A 191 8.14 19.82 -16.00
C GLY A 191 8.80 20.06 -17.37
N GLY A 192 9.03 19.01 -18.17
CA GLY A 192 9.56 19.12 -19.54
C GLY A 192 11.08 19.05 -19.67
N GLY A 193 11.83 19.06 -18.56
CA GLY A 193 13.28 18.81 -18.57
C GLY A 193 13.59 17.37 -18.99
N SER A 194 14.59 17.16 -19.85
CA SER A 194 15.06 15.82 -20.20
C SER A 194 16.57 15.82 -20.43
N THR A 195 17.19 14.68 -20.14
CA THR A 195 18.61 14.45 -20.43
C THR A 195 18.87 12.97 -20.67
N THR A 196 20.07 12.69 -21.14
CA THR A 196 20.53 11.35 -21.44
C THR A 196 21.94 11.19 -20.88
N ILE A 197 22.17 10.15 -20.10
CA ILE A 197 23.48 9.83 -19.50
C ILE A 197 23.89 8.40 -19.84
N PRO A 198 25.19 8.13 -20.05
CA PRO A 198 25.68 6.76 -20.09
C PRO A 198 25.57 6.11 -18.70
N VAL A 199 25.49 4.78 -18.65
CA VAL A 199 25.64 4.03 -17.38
C VAL A 199 26.99 4.34 -16.75
N GLY A 200 27.01 4.65 -15.45
CA GLY A 200 28.19 5.14 -14.74
C GLY A 200 28.41 6.65 -14.86
N GLY A 201 27.60 7.33 -15.67
CA GLY A 201 27.65 8.78 -15.89
C GLY A 201 26.83 9.57 -14.87
N SER A 202 26.97 10.90 -14.95
CA SER A 202 26.15 11.85 -14.22
C SER A 202 25.74 13.03 -15.11
N ALA A 203 24.65 13.69 -14.76
CA ALA A 203 24.20 14.93 -15.40
C ALA A 203 23.40 15.78 -14.41
N SER A 204 23.14 17.01 -14.82
CA SER A 204 22.28 17.94 -14.11
C SER A 204 21.21 18.49 -15.06
N ILE A 205 19.98 18.59 -14.58
CA ILE A 205 18.86 19.26 -15.25
C ILE A 205 18.15 20.15 -14.23
N SER A 206 17.29 21.07 -14.68
CA SER A 206 16.52 21.94 -13.78
C SER A 206 15.05 21.56 -13.73
N LEU A 207 14.45 21.72 -12.54
CA LEU A 207 13.01 21.64 -12.30
C LEU A 207 12.60 22.86 -11.50
N ASP A 208 11.80 23.76 -12.09
CA ASP A 208 11.36 25.03 -11.49
C ASP A 208 12.50 25.86 -10.87
N GLY A 209 13.66 25.87 -11.53
CA GLY A 209 14.85 26.60 -11.07
C GLY A 209 15.71 25.85 -10.05
N TYR A 210 15.29 24.68 -9.58
CA TYR A 210 16.08 23.82 -8.70
C TYR A 210 16.92 22.83 -9.51
N GLU A 211 18.13 22.58 -9.02
CA GLU A 211 19.02 21.60 -9.61
C GLU A 211 18.54 20.18 -9.31
N VAL A 212 18.52 19.34 -10.34
CA VAL A 212 18.29 17.90 -10.27
C VAL A 212 19.55 17.20 -10.75
N GLN A 213 20.32 16.67 -9.80
CA GLN A 213 21.51 15.89 -10.06
C GLN A 213 21.15 14.42 -10.26
N LEU A 214 21.64 13.86 -11.35
CA LEU A 214 21.40 12.48 -11.77
C LEU A 214 22.73 11.75 -11.79
N THR A 215 22.80 10.64 -11.09
CA THR A 215 23.97 9.75 -11.09
C THR A 215 23.52 8.34 -11.39
N SER A 216 24.23 7.65 -12.26
CA SER A 216 24.01 6.25 -12.54
C SER A 216 25.24 5.41 -12.22
N SER A 217 25.02 4.15 -11.87
CA SER A 217 26.08 3.17 -11.71
C SER A 217 25.65 1.81 -12.24
N GLU A 218 26.61 1.03 -12.72
CA GLU A 218 26.35 -0.33 -13.16
C GLU A 218 26.02 -1.24 -11.97
N THR A 219 25.12 -2.20 -12.18
CA THR A 219 24.79 -3.25 -11.22
C THR A 219 24.66 -4.59 -11.95
N PRO A 220 24.79 -5.74 -11.25
CA PRO A 220 24.61 -7.05 -11.88
C PRO A 220 23.24 -7.29 -12.51
N ARG A 221 22.25 -6.44 -12.21
CA ARG A 221 20.85 -6.56 -12.69
C ARG A 221 20.44 -5.43 -13.65
N GLY A 222 21.37 -4.57 -14.06
CA GLY A 222 21.12 -3.40 -14.89
C GLY A 222 21.81 -2.16 -14.35
N ALA A 223 21.12 -1.01 -14.28
CA ALA A 223 21.69 0.23 -13.75
C ALA A 223 20.99 0.66 -12.45
N SER A 224 21.76 1.15 -11.49
CA SER A 224 21.25 1.92 -10.36
C SER A 224 21.20 3.39 -10.75
N ILE A 225 20.12 4.08 -10.38
CA ILE A 225 19.95 5.51 -10.57
C ILE A 225 19.76 6.14 -9.21
N LYS A 226 20.48 7.24 -8.98
CA LYS A 226 20.25 8.15 -7.87
C LYS A 226 19.91 9.52 -8.45
N VAL A 227 18.80 10.07 -7.98
CA VAL A 227 18.31 11.40 -8.34
C VAL A 227 18.26 12.24 -7.08
N VAL A 228 18.90 13.40 -7.10
CA VAL A 228 18.95 14.33 -5.99
C VAL A 228 18.40 15.67 -6.46
N LEU A 229 17.37 16.17 -5.79
CA LEU A 229 16.69 17.43 -6.10
C LEU A 229 16.82 18.38 -4.90
N GLY A 230 17.25 19.61 -5.16
CA GLY A 230 17.38 20.65 -4.15
C GLY A 230 18.76 21.33 -4.16
N PRO A 231 19.10 22.09 -3.11
CA PRO A 231 18.32 22.24 -1.87
C PRO A 231 17.06 23.10 -2.07
N LEU A 232 15.95 22.64 -1.49
CA LEU A 232 14.73 23.43 -1.30
C LEU A 232 14.85 24.29 -0.03
N PRO A 233 14.17 25.44 0.06
CA PRO A 233 14.15 26.25 1.27
C PRO A 233 13.66 25.45 2.49
N LEU A 234 14.33 25.63 3.63
CA LEU A 234 13.87 25.11 4.92
C LEU A 234 12.78 26.03 5.49
N ALA A 235 11.65 26.11 4.80
CA ALA A 235 10.55 27.03 5.09
C ALA A 235 9.18 26.41 4.77
N ASP A 236 8.13 27.09 5.23
CA ASP A 236 6.75 26.79 4.88
C ASP A 236 6.48 27.22 3.44
N GLU A 237 6.33 26.25 2.53
CA GLU A 237 6.13 26.51 1.10
C GLU A 237 4.97 25.68 0.54
N ASP A 238 4.34 26.20 -0.50
CA ASP A 238 3.28 25.54 -1.27
C ASP A 238 3.74 25.38 -2.72
N TYR A 239 3.81 24.13 -3.16
CA TYR A 239 4.26 23.75 -4.50
C TYR A 239 3.11 23.27 -5.38
N VAL A 240 1.86 23.30 -4.90
CA VAL A 240 0.71 22.82 -5.67
C VAL A 240 0.57 23.61 -6.97
N GLY A 241 0.46 22.89 -8.09
CA GLY A 241 0.37 23.48 -9.43
C GLY A 241 1.72 23.85 -10.08
N THR A 242 2.84 23.66 -9.38
CA THR A 242 4.20 23.79 -9.95
C THR A 242 4.72 22.44 -10.47
N GLY A 243 5.84 22.43 -11.19
CA GLY A 243 6.56 21.21 -11.58
C GLY A 243 7.10 20.45 -10.36
N LEU A 244 7.54 21.14 -9.31
CA LEU A 244 7.85 20.57 -7.99
C LEU A 244 6.63 19.95 -7.31
N GLY A 245 5.44 20.48 -7.58
CA GLY A 245 4.15 19.96 -7.10
C GLY A 245 3.89 18.49 -7.47
N ALA A 246 4.52 18.00 -8.54
CA ALA A 246 4.47 16.59 -8.93
C ALA A 246 5.36 15.70 -8.03
N VAL A 247 6.36 16.28 -7.37
CA VAL A 247 7.27 15.59 -6.44
C VAL A 247 6.72 15.64 -5.02
N ILE A 248 6.37 16.84 -4.54
CA ILE A 248 5.85 17.11 -3.20
C ILE A 248 4.83 18.25 -3.27
N SER A 249 3.80 18.24 -2.44
CA SER A 249 2.80 19.32 -2.46
C SER A 249 3.18 20.50 -1.57
N HIS A 250 3.73 20.23 -0.38
CA HIS A 250 4.02 21.24 0.63
C HIS A 250 5.26 20.88 1.44
N THR A 251 5.91 21.90 1.99
CA THR A 251 6.84 21.77 3.12
C THR A 251 6.34 22.58 4.31
N ARG A 252 6.51 22.07 5.52
CA ARG A 252 6.21 22.82 6.76
C ARG A 252 7.30 22.63 7.79
N ILE A 253 7.59 23.66 8.57
CA ILE A 253 8.51 23.62 9.71
C ILE A 253 7.70 23.78 10.99
N VAL A 254 7.66 22.72 11.80
CA VAL A 254 6.83 22.67 13.02
C VAL A 254 7.66 22.11 14.16
N ASP A 255 7.80 22.87 15.24
CA ASP A 255 8.48 22.44 16.48
C ASP A 255 9.87 21.82 16.25
N GLY A 256 10.69 22.43 15.39
CA GLY A 256 12.04 21.93 15.06
C GLY A 256 12.08 20.69 14.16
N LYS A 257 10.94 20.30 13.58
CA LYS A 257 10.82 19.25 12.58
C LYS A 257 10.54 19.85 11.21
N PHE A 258 11.10 19.24 10.18
CA PHE A 258 10.68 19.49 8.80
C PHE A 258 9.68 18.43 8.39
N CYS A 259 8.62 18.85 7.73
CA CYS A 259 7.55 18.01 7.22
C CYS A 259 7.48 18.14 5.71
N VAL A 260 7.43 16.99 5.03
CA VAL A 260 7.29 16.92 3.58
C VAL A 260 6.01 16.17 3.25
N PHE A 261 5.18 16.75 2.38
CA PHE A 261 3.87 16.20 2.03
C PHE A 261 3.84 15.65 0.61
N SER A 262 3.19 14.50 0.46
CA SER A 262 2.93 13.80 -0.80
C SER A 262 2.31 14.73 -1.84
N PRO A 263 2.59 14.56 -3.14
CA PRO A 263 2.01 15.39 -4.19
C PRO A 263 0.48 15.25 -4.27
N ASN A 264 -0.08 14.15 -3.77
CA ASN A 264 -1.51 13.91 -3.77
C ASN A 264 -2.20 14.68 -2.63
N VAL A 265 -2.96 15.71 -3.01
CA VAL A 265 -3.90 16.39 -2.11
C VAL A 265 -5.26 15.69 -2.22
N HIS A 266 -5.85 15.37 -1.08
CA HIS A 266 -7.10 14.62 -1.01
C HIS A 266 -8.23 15.50 -0.46
N GLN A 267 -9.43 15.31 -1.01
CA GLN A 267 -10.66 15.86 -0.45
C GLN A 267 -11.34 14.81 0.42
N PHE A 268 -11.43 15.08 1.72
CA PHE A 268 -12.03 14.22 2.73
C PHE A 268 -13.43 14.69 3.06
N LYS A 269 -14.45 13.83 2.91
CA LYS A 269 -15.76 14.08 3.55
C LYS A 269 -15.72 13.74 5.05
N ARG A 270 -15.09 12.60 5.36
CA ARG A 270 -14.83 12.14 6.73
C ARG A 270 -13.74 11.08 6.77
N THR A 271 -13.70 10.24 5.74
CA THR A 271 -12.72 9.16 5.60
C THR A 271 -12.21 9.08 4.16
N VAL A 272 -10.92 8.80 3.97
CA VAL A 272 -10.30 8.49 2.67
C VAL A 272 -9.49 7.21 2.77
N ARG A 273 -9.59 6.37 1.74
CA ARG A 273 -8.74 5.18 1.58
C ARG A 273 -7.43 5.57 0.89
N VAL A 274 -6.31 5.15 1.45
CA VAL A 274 -4.95 5.40 0.96
C VAL A 274 -4.21 4.06 0.94
N GLY A 275 -4.13 3.43 -0.24
CA GLY A 275 -3.65 2.05 -0.35
C GLY A 275 -4.51 1.09 0.48
N ASP A 276 -3.90 0.46 1.48
CA ASP A 276 -4.56 -0.49 2.40
C ASP A 276 -4.91 0.12 3.77
N ALA A 277 -4.75 1.44 3.91
CA ALA A 277 -5.12 2.20 5.10
C ALA A 277 -6.31 3.13 4.83
N TYR A 278 -7.00 3.53 5.90
CA TYR A 278 -8.04 4.54 5.90
C TYR A 278 -7.66 5.62 6.90
N VAL A 279 -7.71 6.87 6.46
CA VAL A 279 -7.52 8.03 7.31
C VAL A 279 -8.89 8.63 7.60
N VAL A 280 -9.25 8.72 8.88
CA VAL A 280 -10.52 9.23 9.38
C VAL A 280 -10.29 10.56 10.09
N MET A 281 -10.97 11.61 9.62
CA MET A 281 -11.04 12.91 10.27
C MET A 281 -12.06 12.82 11.42
N ARG A 282 -11.60 13.06 12.64
CA ARG A 282 -12.39 12.98 13.87
C ARG A 282 -12.15 14.21 14.75
N ASP A 283 -13.24 14.85 15.14
CA ASP A 283 -13.26 15.96 16.11
C ASP A 283 -12.77 15.54 17.50
#